data_AF-A0A127SHC9-F1
#
_entry.id   AF-A0A127SHC9-F1
#
_cell.length_a   1.000
_cell.length_b   1.000
_cell.length_c   1.000
_cell.angle_alpha   90.00
_cell.angle_beta   90.00
_cell.angle_gamma   90.00
#
_symmetry.space_group_name_H-M   'P 1'
#
loop_
_entity.id
_entity.type
_entity.pdbx_description
1 polymer ?
#
loop_
_entity_poly.entity_id
_entity_poly.type
_entity_poly.pdbx_seq_one_letter_code
_entity_poly.pdbx_strand_id
1 'polypeptide(L)'
;MRIPMNTTLNPLDKNFPEPEFDLTMEQAILMAQKYRWELVEADYGVKAAEASLRSAKAGYLPTVSVGGGYNWKEASVTAVDKDDWAVQGGLSWS
;
A
#
# COMPACT_ATOMS: atom_id res chain seq x y z
N MET A 1 9.55 20.33 9.94
CA MET A 1 10.33 21.46 10.47
C MET A 1 9.68 22.74 9.95
N ARG A 2 8.97 23.51 10.80
CA ARG A 2 8.24 24.74 10.42
C ARG A 2 9.11 25.94 10.77
N ILE A 3 9.87 26.45 9.81
CA ILE A 3 10.57 27.73 9.94
C ILE A 3 9.70 28.77 9.22
N PRO A 4 9.32 29.89 9.86
CA PRO A 4 8.56 30.94 9.18
C PRO A 4 9.39 31.54 8.04
N MET A 5 8.82 31.61 6.84
CA MET A 5 9.45 32.04 5.58
C MET A 5 9.70 33.55 5.49
N ASN A 6 9.90 34.22 6.63
CA ASN A 6 10.01 35.69 6.72
C ASN A 6 11.32 36.16 7.40
N THR A 7 12.31 35.27 7.53
CA THR A 7 13.66 35.71 7.91
C THR A 7 14.34 36.25 6.66
N THR A 8 14.51 37.57 6.57
CA THR A 8 15.36 38.20 5.58
C THR A 8 16.80 37.73 5.79
N LEU A 9 17.22 36.77 4.97
CA LEU A 9 18.60 36.31 4.92
C LEU A 9 19.43 37.47 4.34
N ASN A 10 20.19 38.17 5.19
CA ASN A 10 21.16 39.17 4.74
C ASN A 10 22.51 38.45 4.58
N PRO A 11 22.94 38.10 3.35
CA PRO A 11 24.17 37.35 3.14
C PRO A 11 25.36 38.22 3.56
N LEU A 12 26.17 37.72 4.49
CA LEU A 12 27.43 38.39 4.88
C LEU A 12 28.51 38.27 3.81
N ASP A 13 28.34 37.34 2.86
CA ASP A 13 29.26 37.09 1.75
C ASP A 13 28.53 37.32 0.42
N LYS A 14 29.15 38.11 -0.45
CA LYS A 14 28.65 38.43 -1.80
C LYS A 14 29.30 37.56 -2.89
N ASN A 15 30.23 36.69 -2.50
CA ASN A 15 30.79 35.69 -3.40
C ASN A 15 29.97 34.42 -3.26
N PHE A 16 28.99 34.27 -4.15
CA PHE A 16 28.36 32.99 -4.43
C PHE A 16 29.09 32.40 -5.63
N PRO A 17 30.14 31.56 -5.44
CA PRO A 17 30.63 30.75 -6.54
C PRO A 17 29.48 29.83 -6.94
N GLU A 18 28.84 30.11 -8.06
CA GLU A 18 27.86 29.21 -8.66
C GLU A 18 28.58 27.87 -8.89
N PRO A 19 28.08 26.75 -8.33
CA PRO A 19 28.63 25.46 -8.68
C PRO A 19 28.46 25.29 -10.19
N GLU A 20 29.55 24.99 -10.90
CA GLU A 20 29.47 24.70 -12.32
C GLU A 20 28.50 23.52 -12.52
N PHE A 21 27.39 23.79 -13.22
CA PHE A 21 26.43 22.76 -13.57
C PHE A 21 27.04 21.92 -14.69
N ASP A 22 27.75 20.86 -14.33
CA ASP A 22 28.39 19.94 -15.26
C ASP A 22 27.40 18.93 -15.90
N LEU A 23 26.12 19.32 -15.99
CA LEU A 23 25.06 18.53 -16.62
C LEU A 23 24.87 19.01 -18.06
N THR A 24 25.28 18.15 -18.98
CA THR A 24 24.91 18.32 -20.39
C THR A 24 23.38 18.24 -20.55
N MET A 25 22.82 18.97 -21.51
CA MET A 25 21.38 19.01 -21.79
C MET A 25 20.77 17.59 -21.92
N GLU A 26 21.53 16.68 -22.52
CA GLU A 26 21.15 15.27 -22.71
C GLU A 26 21.05 14.49 -21.39
N GLN A 27 21.99 14.72 -20.46
CA GLN A 27 21.94 14.12 -19.12
C GLN A 27 20.76 14.67 -18.31
N ALA A 28 20.42 15.95 -18.46
CA ALA A 28 19.27 16.55 -17.80
C ALA A 28 17.94 15.94 -18.30
N ILE A 29 17.82 15.70 -19.61
CA ILE A 29 16.65 15.04 -20.21
C ILE A 29 16.54 13.58 -19.75
N LEU A 30 17.65 12.83 -19.74
CA LEU A 30 17.67 11.44 -19.27
C LEU A 30 17.31 11.34 -17.79
N MET A 31 17.82 12.26 -16.96
CA MET A 31 17.50 12.30 -15.55
C MET A 31 16.04 12.68 -15.33
N ALA A 32 15.53 13.66 -16.05
CA ALA A 32 14.11 14.01 -16.02
C ALA A 32 13.24 12.79 -16.37
N GLN A 33 13.51 12.11 -17.50
CA GLN A 33 12.76 10.93 -17.93
C GLN A 33 12.83 9.78 -16.91
N LYS A 34 14.00 9.54 -16.30
CA LYS A 34 14.20 8.47 -15.31
C LYS A 34 13.45 8.70 -14.00
N TYR A 35 13.31 9.96 -13.56
CA TYR A 35 12.64 10.33 -12.31
C TYR A 35 11.21 10.86 -12.52
N ARG A 36 10.60 10.65 -13.70
CA ARG A 36 9.17 10.93 -13.93
C ARG A 36 8.31 9.96 -13.13
N TRP A 37 8.07 10.32 -11.87
CA TRP A 37 7.15 9.67 -10.95
C TRP A 37 5.72 9.53 -11.53
N GLU A 38 5.34 10.40 -12.48
CA GLU A 38 4.07 10.30 -13.23
C GLU A 38 3.89 8.97 -13.98
N LEU A 39 4.96 8.40 -14.54
CA LEU A 39 4.88 7.11 -15.24
C LEU A 39 4.69 5.95 -14.27
N VAL A 40 5.34 6.03 -13.11
CA VAL A 40 5.20 5.06 -12.04
C VAL A 40 3.77 5.10 -11.49
N GLU A 41 3.25 6.30 -11.25
CA GLU A 41 1.85 6.51 -10.82
C GLU A 41 0.85 5.95 -11.83
N ALA A 42 1.06 6.21 -13.13
CA ALA A 42 0.23 5.67 -14.19
C ALA A 42 0.26 4.12 -14.25
N ASP A 43 1.43 3.51 -14.09
CA ASP A 43 1.59 2.04 -14.05
C ASP A 43 0.84 1.42 -12.85
N TYR A 44 0.94 2.02 -11.67
CA TYR A 44 0.16 1.58 -10.50
C TYR A 44 -1.34 1.76 -10.72
N GLY A 45 -1.76 2.83 -11.40
CA GLY A 45 -3.15 3.05 -11.80
C GLY A 45 -3.69 1.93 -12.70
N VAL A 46 -2.91 1.52 -13.70
CA VAL A 46 -3.28 0.40 -14.59
C VAL A 46 -3.38 -0.91 -13.80
N LYS A 47 -2.40 -1.21 -12.94
CA LYS A 47 -2.42 -2.42 -12.11
C LYS A 47 -3.62 -2.47 -11.17
N ALA A 48 -4.01 -1.34 -10.59
CA ALA A 48 -5.20 -1.24 -9.75
C ALA A 48 -6.47 -1.56 -10.56
N ALA A 49 -6.61 -0.97 -11.75
CA ALA A 49 -7.76 -1.23 -12.63
C ALA A 49 -7.84 -2.71 -13.06
N GLU A 50 -6.70 -3.34 -13.38
CA GLU A 50 -6.65 -4.77 -13.70
C GLU A 50 -7.04 -5.66 -12.52
N ALA A 51 -6.61 -5.31 -11.30
CA ALA A 51 -7.01 -6.01 -10.08
C ALA A 51 -8.52 -5.90 -9.84
N SER A 52 -9.10 -4.72 -10.03
CA SER A 52 -10.55 -4.49 -9.96
C SER A 52 -11.30 -5.33 -11.00
N LEU A 53 -10.81 -5.38 -12.24
CA LEU A 53 -11.42 -6.22 -13.28
C LEU A 53 -11.35 -7.70 -12.92
N ARG A 54 -10.22 -8.17 -12.37
CA ARG A 54 -10.07 -9.55 -11.88
C ARG A 54 -11.03 -9.86 -10.74
N SER A 55 -11.19 -8.95 -9.79
CA SER A 55 -12.11 -9.09 -8.67
C SER A 55 -13.57 -9.14 -9.15
N ALA A 56 -13.95 -8.26 -10.08
CA ALA A 56 -15.27 -8.29 -10.70
C ALA A 56 -15.54 -9.61 -11.44
N LYS A 57 -14.54 -10.13 -12.17
CA LYS A 57 -14.61 -11.46 -12.81
C LYS A 57 -14.71 -12.59 -11.80
N ALA A 58 -14.00 -12.50 -10.67
CA ALA A 58 -14.08 -13.47 -9.59
C ALA A 58 -15.45 -13.49 -8.90
N GLY A 59 -16.23 -12.40 -9.00
CA GLY A 59 -17.63 -12.37 -8.58
C GLY A 59 -18.55 -13.35 -9.35
N TYR A 60 -18.16 -13.78 -10.55
CA TYR A 60 -18.86 -14.83 -11.30
C TYR A 60 -18.41 -16.25 -10.94
N LEU A 61 -17.41 -16.39 -10.05
CA LEU A 61 -16.91 -17.66 -9.58
C LEU A 61 -17.50 -17.98 -8.20
N PRO A 62 -17.64 -19.27 -7.84
CA PRO A 62 -18.07 -19.64 -6.50
C PRO A 62 -17.04 -19.17 -5.47
N THR A 63 -17.53 -18.59 -4.37
CA THR A 63 -16.72 -18.24 -3.22
C THR A 63 -16.64 -19.42 -2.27
N VAL A 64 -15.42 -19.83 -1.92
CA VAL A 64 -15.15 -20.88 -0.92
C VAL A 64 -14.72 -20.21 0.38
N SER A 65 -15.40 -20.53 1.47
CA SER A 65 -15.05 -20.06 2.81
C SER A 65 -14.83 -21.23 3.76
N VAL A 66 -13.88 -21.08 4.66
CA VAL A 66 -13.61 -22.04 5.74
C VAL A 66 -13.42 -21.25 7.03
N GLY A 67 -14.06 -21.69 8.10
CA GLY A 67 -13.97 -21.10 9.43
C GLY A 67 -13.89 -22.18 10.49
N GLY A 68 -13.09 -21.94 11.52
CA GLY A 68 -12.99 -22.80 12.70
C GLY A 68 -13.22 -21.98 13.96
N GLY A 69 -13.82 -22.59 14.97
CA GLY A 69 -14.08 -21.97 16.26
C GLY A 69 -13.83 -22.96 17.38
N TYR A 70 -13.35 -22.44 18.51
CA TYR A 70 -13.09 -23.23 19.72
C TYR A 70 -13.77 -22.55 20.89
N ASN A 71 -14.58 -23.30 21.64
CA ASN A 71 -15.30 -22.77 22.79
C ASN A 71 -15.00 -23.63 24.02
N TRP A 72 -14.67 -22.95 25.12
CA TRP A 72 -14.52 -23.54 26.44
C TRP A 72 -15.74 -23.22 27.28
N LYS A 73 -16.48 -24.26 27.68
CA LYS A 73 -17.59 -24.15 28.62
C LYS A 73 -17.21 -24.83 29.92
N GLU A 74 -16.95 -24.03 30.95
CA GLU A 74 -16.84 -24.50 32.32
C GLU A 74 -18.26 -24.83 32.81
N ALA A 75 -18.65 -26.10 32.72
CA ALA A 75 -19.89 -26.59 33.32
C ALA A 75 -19.56 -27.29 34.65
N SER A 76 -20.16 -26.77 35.72
CA SER A 76 -20.03 -27.18 37.13
C SER A 76 -19.94 -28.69 37.38
N VAL A 77 -19.13 -29.08 38.38
CA VAL A 77 -19.01 -30.27 39.29
C VAL A 77 -19.60 -31.66 38.90
N THR A 78 -20.49 -31.78 37.92
CA THR A 78 -21.01 -33.03 37.37
C THR A 78 -20.84 -33.17 35.86
N ALA A 79 -20.29 -32.17 35.17
CA ALA A 79 -20.00 -32.26 33.74
C ALA A 79 -18.51 -32.55 33.52
N VAL A 80 -18.22 -33.80 33.20
CA VAL A 80 -16.92 -34.22 32.66
C VAL A 80 -16.60 -33.38 31.41
N ASP A 81 -15.41 -32.80 31.40
CA ASP A 81 -14.82 -31.91 30.39
C ASP A 81 -15.40 -32.06 28.97
N LYS A 82 -15.92 -30.96 28.43
CA LYS A 82 -16.38 -30.87 27.04
C LYS A 82 -15.67 -29.73 26.31
N ASP A 83 -14.52 -30.06 25.71
CA ASP A 83 -13.87 -29.22 24.73
C ASP A 83 -14.64 -29.28 23.40
N ASP A 84 -15.36 -28.21 23.06
CA ASP A 84 -16.15 -28.13 21.82
C ASP A 84 -15.37 -27.33 20.75
N TRP A 85 -14.69 -28.04 19.85
CA TRP A 85 -14.12 -27.46 18.63
C TRP A 85 -15.06 -27.70 17.43
N ALA A 86 -15.21 -26.71 16.56
CA ALA A 86 -16.04 -26.80 15.37
C ALA A 86 -15.31 -26.24 14.14
N VAL A 87 -15.43 -26.93 13.01
CA VAL A 87 -14.94 -26.48 11.70
C VAL A 87 -16.13 -26.44 10.74
N GLN A 88 -16.33 -25.30 10.09
CA GLN A 88 -17.38 -25.06 9.12
C GLN A 88 -16.79 -24.61 7.79
N GLY A 89 -17.23 -25.23 6.69
CA GLY A 89 -16.93 -24.81 5.33
C GLY A 89 -18.20 -24.35 4.62
N GLY A 90 -18.10 -23.34 3.77
CA GLY A 90 -19.19 -22.79 2.98
C GLY A 90 -18.81 -22.60 1.52
N LEU A 91 -19.78 -22.84 0.63
CA LEU A 91 -19.69 -22.52 -0.79
C LEU A 91 -20.87 -21.62 -1.15
N SER A 92 -20.63 -20.50 -1.83
CA SER A 92 -21.70 -19.59 -2.29
C SER A 92 -21.46 -19.09 -3.71
N TRP A 93 -22.53 -18.94 -4.49
CA TRP A 93 -22.54 -18.36 -5.83
C TRP A 93 -23.83 -17.54 -6.05
N SER A 94 -23.81 -16.60 -7.00
CA SER A 94 -24.98 -15.80 -7.42
C SER A 94 -25.52 -16.31 -8.75
#